data_AF-A0A937U418-F1
#
_entry.id   AF-A0A937U418-F1
#
_cell.length_a   1.000
_cell.length_b   1.000
_cell.length_c   1.000
_cell.angle_alpha   90.00
_cell.angle_beta   90.00
_cell.angle_gamma   90.00
#
_symmetry.space_group_name_H-M   'P 1'
#
loop_
_entity.id
_entity.type
_entity.pdbx_description
1 polymer ?
#
loop_
_entity_poly.entity_id
_entity_poly.type
_entity_poly.pdbx_seq_one_letter_code
_entity_poly.pdbx_strand_id
1 'polypeptide(L)'
;SHYEENLAFIEKAIGKDSRKYFLKDFYADHLKRYKKRPIYWLFSSPRASFNALIYMHRYRPDTASIVLNEYLREFRTKLMASREHLEQISISASASGAEKTRALKEIEKLKKTIDELDRYERDTLYPLATRKVEIDLDDGVKVNYAKFGDALKKVPGLSS
;
A
#
# COMPACT_ATOMS: atom_id res chain seq x y z
N SER A 1 22.20 22.90 6.01
CA SER A 1 20.93 22.18 5.77
C SER A 1 20.36 21.83 7.13
N HIS A 2 19.19 22.37 7.49
CA HIS A 2 18.53 22.10 8.78
C HIS A 2 17.69 20.80 8.75
N TYR A 3 17.91 19.92 7.78
CA TYR A 3 17.07 18.74 7.57
C TYR A 3 17.08 17.78 8.77
N GLU A 4 18.27 17.40 9.25
CA GLU A 4 18.41 16.46 10.38
C GLU A 4 17.84 17.05 11.68
N GLU A 5 18.09 18.34 11.93
CA GLU A 5 17.55 19.05 13.09
C GLU A 5 16.02 19.11 13.04
N ASN A 6 15.44 19.42 11.88
CA ASN A 6 14.00 19.45 11.68
C ASN A 6 13.37 18.06 11.83
N LEU A 7 14.01 17.03 11.27
CA LEU A 7 13.55 15.65 11.37
C LEU A 7 13.57 15.19 12.83
N ALA A 8 14.67 15.41 13.54
CA ALA A 8 14.80 15.08 14.96
C ALA A 8 13.76 15.83 15.82
N PHE A 9 13.52 17.11 15.52
CA PHE A 9 12.47 17.90 16.18
C PHE A 9 11.08 17.29 15.98
N ILE A 10 10.74 16.92 14.74
CA ILE A 10 9.45 16.29 14.40
C ILE A 10 9.31 14.92 15.07
N GLU A 11 10.33 14.07 14.99
CA GLU A 11 10.30 12.73 15.57
C GLU A 11 10.23 12.77 17.10
N LYS A 12 10.87 13.76 17.74
CA LYS A 12 10.73 14.01 19.17
C LYS A 12 9.30 14.40 19.55
N ALA A 13 8.63 15.24 18.75
CA ALA A 13 7.24 15.63 18.98
C ALA A 13 6.26 14.47 18.75
N ILE A 14 6.53 13.60 17.76
CA ILE A 14 5.75 12.39 17.49
C ILE A 14 6.04 11.28 18.52
N GLY A 15 7.23 11.29 19.12
CA GLY A 15 7.71 10.23 20.02
C GLY A 15 8.11 8.95 19.29
N LYS A 16 8.34 9.00 17.97
CA LYS A 16 8.65 7.84 17.13
C LYS A 16 9.40 8.26 15.87
N ASP A 17 10.20 7.34 15.36
CA ASP A 17 10.76 7.43 14.00
C ASP A 17 9.63 7.68 13.00
N SER A 18 9.83 8.70 12.16
CA SER A 18 8.85 9.24 11.22
C SER A 18 8.34 8.19 10.23
N ARG A 19 9.24 7.31 9.76
CA ARG A 19 8.89 6.21 8.86
C ARG A 19 8.05 5.16 9.56
N LYS A 20 8.43 4.75 10.78
CA LYS A 20 7.65 3.81 11.59
C LYS A 20 6.27 4.36 11.92
N TYR A 21 6.18 5.65 12.24
CA TYR A 21 4.91 6.34 12.45
C TYR A 21 4.03 6.29 11.19
N PHE A 22 4.58 6.70 10.04
CA PHE A 22 3.86 6.73 8.78
C PHE A 22 3.32 5.34 8.38
N LEU A 23 4.11 4.28 8.58
CA LEU A 23 3.73 2.93 8.19
C LEU A 23 2.73 2.26 9.13
N LYS A 24 2.65 2.66 10.40
CA LYS A 24 1.87 1.93 11.42
C LYS A 24 0.73 2.74 12.03
N ASP A 25 0.95 4.02 12.30
CA ASP A 25 0.07 4.80 13.17
C ASP A 25 -0.65 5.92 12.42
N PHE A 26 0.00 6.50 11.40
CA PHE A 26 -0.50 7.67 10.68
C PHE A 26 -1.95 7.50 10.21
N TYR A 27 -2.31 6.39 9.56
CA TYR A 27 -3.66 6.24 9.03
C TYR A 27 -4.71 6.15 10.14
N ALA A 28 -4.41 5.49 11.26
CA ALA A 28 -5.32 5.41 12.40
C ALA A 28 -5.52 6.79 13.05
N ASP A 29 -4.45 7.54 13.25
CA ASP A 29 -4.50 8.92 13.76
C ASP A 29 -5.26 9.85 12.83
N HIS A 30 -5.02 9.71 11.52
CA HIS A 30 -5.72 10.45 10.48
C HIS A 30 -7.23 10.19 10.52
N LEU A 31 -7.65 8.93 10.63
CA LEU A 31 -9.07 8.59 10.80
C LEU A 31 -9.68 9.21 12.05
N LYS A 32 -8.95 9.21 13.17
CA LYS A 32 -9.39 9.84 14.43
C LYS A 32 -9.56 11.35 14.28
N ARG A 33 -8.55 12.02 13.71
CA ARG A 33 -8.54 13.48 13.50
C ARG A 33 -9.70 13.94 12.61
N TYR A 34 -10.00 13.19 11.57
CA TYR A 34 -11.06 13.51 10.61
C TYR A 34 -12.41 12.85 10.96
N LYS A 35 -12.63 12.40 12.20
CA LYS A 35 -13.90 11.83 12.68
C LYS A 35 -14.46 10.76 11.72
N LYS A 36 -13.60 9.84 11.27
CA LYS A 36 -13.91 8.77 10.29
C LYS A 36 -14.37 9.29 8.91
N ARG A 37 -13.96 10.48 8.50
CA ARG A 37 -14.18 11.04 7.16
C ARG A 37 -12.84 11.50 6.56
N PRO A 38 -11.94 10.54 6.25
CA PRO A 38 -10.55 10.87 5.92
C PRO A 38 -10.43 11.62 4.58
N ILE A 39 -9.55 12.62 4.53
CA ILE A 39 -9.16 13.30 3.29
C ILE A 39 -8.00 12.62 2.56
N TYR A 40 -7.21 11.81 3.25
CA TYR A 40 -6.29 10.84 2.67
C TYR A 40 -6.92 9.45 2.66
N TRP A 41 -7.02 8.82 1.51
CA TRP A 41 -7.56 7.48 1.33
C TRP A 41 -6.43 6.49 1.14
N LEU A 42 -6.52 5.35 1.83
CA LEU A 42 -5.50 4.32 1.78
C LEU A 42 -6.00 3.18 0.91
N PHE A 43 -5.51 3.09 -0.31
CA PHE A 43 -5.63 1.88 -1.12
C PHE A 43 -4.80 0.79 -0.45
N SER A 44 -5.39 -0.36 -0.14
CA SER A 44 -4.77 -1.37 0.71
C SER A 44 -5.16 -2.75 0.23
N SER A 45 -4.18 -3.60 -0.08
CA SER A 45 -4.47 -5.00 -0.39
C SER A 45 -5.04 -5.74 0.83
N PRO A 46 -5.71 -6.89 0.68
CA PRO A 46 -6.37 -7.58 1.79
C PRO A 46 -5.48 -7.88 3.01
N ARG A 47 -4.19 -8.17 2.81
CA ARG A 47 -3.21 -8.38 3.90
C ARG A 47 -2.32 -7.16 4.13
N ALA A 48 -2.64 -6.03 3.53
CA ALA A 48 -1.86 -4.79 3.56
C ALA A 48 -0.42 -4.96 3.08
N SER A 49 -0.17 -5.94 2.20
CA SER A 49 1.13 -6.15 1.53
C SER A 49 1.44 -5.02 0.55
N PHE A 50 0.42 -4.39 -0.02
CA PHE A 50 0.51 -3.15 -0.77
C PHE A 50 -0.36 -2.08 -0.12
N ASN A 51 0.18 -0.86 -0.01
CA ASN A 51 -0.54 0.32 0.46
C ASN A 51 -0.16 1.54 -0.38
N ALA A 52 -1.15 2.31 -0.81
CA ALA A 52 -0.96 3.59 -1.49
C ALA A 52 -1.88 4.67 -0.90
N LEU A 53 -1.29 5.77 -0.43
CA LEU A 53 -2.03 6.87 0.20
C LEU A 53 -2.35 7.95 -0.84
N ILE A 54 -3.62 8.24 -1.03
CA ILE A 54 -4.13 9.15 -2.06
C ILE A 54 -4.83 10.34 -1.41
N TYR A 55 -4.52 11.55 -1.85
CA TYR A 55 -5.20 12.75 -1.37
C TYR A 55 -6.50 12.99 -2.15
N MET A 56 -7.63 12.84 -1.47
CA MET A 56 -8.97 12.81 -2.08
C MET A 56 -9.33 14.09 -2.84
N HIS A 57 -8.97 15.28 -2.35
CA HIS A 57 -9.25 16.54 -3.06
C HIS A 57 -8.45 16.71 -4.37
N ARG A 58 -7.46 15.85 -4.62
CA ARG A 58 -6.72 15.80 -5.89
C ARG A 58 -7.05 14.55 -6.69
N TYR A 59 -8.08 13.82 -6.29
CA TYR A 59 -8.53 12.66 -7.03
C TYR A 59 -9.00 13.09 -8.42
N ARG A 60 -8.58 12.31 -9.41
CA ARG A 60 -8.98 12.42 -10.82
C ARG A 60 -9.50 11.06 -11.31
N PRO A 61 -10.34 11.01 -12.34
CA PRO A 61 -10.89 9.74 -12.87
C PRO A 61 -9.83 8.68 -13.23
N ASP A 62 -8.60 9.10 -13.54
CA ASP A 62 -7.46 8.23 -13.85
C ASP A 62 -6.65 7.78 -12.63
N THR A 63 -7.00 8.20 -11.40
CA THR A 63 -6.22 7.91 -10.18
C THR A 63 -6.11 6.42 -9.90
N ALA A 64 -7.19 5.65 -10.09
CA ALA A 64 -7.14 4.20 -9.93
C ALA A 64 -6.20 3.54 -10.96
N SER A 65 -6.16 4.07 -12.19
CA SER A 65 -5.25 3.61 -13.25
C SER A 65 -3.80 3.93 -12.92
N ILE A 66 -3.53 5.09 -12.32
CA ILE A 66 -2.19 5.47 -11.84
C ILE A 66 -1.76 4.52 -10.71
N VAL A 67 -2.61 4.31 -9.69
CA VAL A 67 -2.32 3.38 -8.58
C VAL A 67 -2.02 1.96 -9.09
N LEU A 68 -2.78 1.51 -10.09
CA LEU A 68 -2.57 0.20 -10.70
C LEU A 68 -1.23 0.12 -11.46
N ASN A 69 -1.01 1.03 -12.43
CA ASN A 69 0.08 0.89 -13.37
C ASN A 69 1.42 1.37 -12.82
N GLU A 70 1.43 2.53 -12.15
CA GLU A 70 2.67 3.18 -11.72
C GLU A 70 3.11 2.75 -10.31
N TYR A 71 2.22 2.17 -9.52
CA TYR A 71 2.53 1.75 -8.15
C TYR A 71 2.42 0.24 -7.94
N LEU A 72 1.25 -0.37 -8.15
CA LEU A 72 1.06 -1.80 -7.86
C LEU A 72 1.92 -2.68 -8.77
N ARG A 73 1.83 -2.48 -10.09
CA ARG A 73 2.57 -3.29 -11.07
C ARG A 73 4.07 -3.11 -10.92
N GLU A 74 4.53 -1.88 -10.74
CA GLU A 74 5.95 -1.58 -10.45
C GLU A 74 6.42 -2.25 -9.14
N PHE A 75 5.61 -2.23 -8.09
CA PHE A 75 5.93 -2.92 -6.85
C PHE A 75 6.01 -4.43 -7.05
N ARG A 76 5.05 -5.03 -7.76
CA ARG A 76 5.07 -6.47 -8.09
C ARG A 76 6.31 -6.86 -8.90
N THR A 77 6.68 -6.07 -9.91
CA THR A 77 7.90 -6.30 -10.70
C THR A 77 9.15 -6.38 -9.80
N LYS A 78 9.26 -5.47 -8.82
CA LYS A 78 10.36 -5.50 -7.84
C LYS A 78 10.33 -6.75 -6.95
N LEU A 79 9.15 -7.19 -6.52
CA LEU A 79 9.00 -8.43 -5.74
C LEU A 79 9.39 -9.66 -6.56
N MET A 80 9.01 -9.71 -7.84
CA MET A 80 9.39 -10.79 -8.75
C MET A 80 10.90 -10.85 -8.96
N ALA A 81 11.54 -9.71 -9.22
CA ALA A 81 13.00 -9.63 -9.34
C ALA A 81 13.72 -10.05 -8.05
N SER A 82 13.20 -9.64 -6.88
CA SER A 82 13.74 -10.10 -5.59
C SER A 82 13.59 -11.61 -5.39
N ARG A 83 12.47 -12.19 -5.84
CA ARG A 83 12.24 -13.64 -5.75
C ARG A 83 13.23 -14.39 -6.65
N GLU A 84 13.39 -13.96 -7.88
CA GLU A 84 14.34 -14.56 -8.84
C GLU A 84 15.78 -14.52 -8.29
N HIS A 85 16.19 -13.39 -7.70
CA HIS A 85 17.49 -13.29 -7.06
C HIS A 85 17.66 -14.31 -5.91
N LEU A 86 16.64 -14.49 -5.07
CA LEU A 86 16.67 -15.50 -4.01
C LEU A 86 16.68 -16.93 -4.55
N GLU A 87 16.00 -17.18 -5.68
CA GLU A 87 16.04 -18.47 -6.36
C GLU A 87 17.48 -18.79 -6.80
N GLN A 88 18.21 -17.83 -7.35
CA GLN A 88 19.64 -17.99 -7.68
C GLN A 88 20.51 -18.30 -6.44
N ILE A 89 20.27 -17.62 -5.31
CA ILE A 89 20.97 -17.92 -4.05
C ILE A 89 20.68 -19.35 -3.58
N SER A 90 19.44 -19.80 -3.70
CA SER A 90 19.01 -21.12 -3.21
C SER A 90 19.71 -22.28 -3.92
N ILE A 91 20.08 -22.10 -5.19
CA ILE A 91 20.76 -23.13 -6.00
C ILE A 91 22.28 -22.92 -6.11
N SER A 92 22.80 -21.76 -5.67
CA SER A 92 24.22 -21.43 -5.78
C SER A 92 25.11 -22.44 -5.06
N ALA A 93 26.20 -22.85 -5.71
CA ALA A 93 27.22 -23.70 -5.09
C ALA A 93 28.02 -22.97 -3.99
N SER A 94 28.12 -21.63 -4.07
CA SER A 94 28.86 -20.82 -3.10
C SER A 94 28.07 -20.42 -1.86
N ALA A 95 26.75 -20.60 -1.86
CA ALA A 95 25.89 -20.28 -0.72
C ALA A 95 25.93 -21.38 0.35
N SER A 96 26.03 -20.97 1.61
CA SER A 96 25.93 -21.88 2.76
C SER A 96 24.52 -22.49 2.88
N GLY A 97 24.42 -23.63 3.60
CA GLY A 97 23.11 -24.25 3.85
C GLY A 97 22.12 -23.34 4.59
N ALA A 98 22.62 -22.47 5.49
CA ALA A 98 21.81 -21.50 6.20
C ALA A 98 21.27 -20.41 5.26
N GLU A 99 22.09 -19.90 4.35
CA GLU A 99 21.67 -18.92 3.33
C GLU A 99 20.62 -19.51 2.39
N LYS A 100 20.82 -20.74 1.92
CA LYS A 100 19.84 -21.46 1.09
C LYS A 100 18.50 -21.62 1.80
N THR A 101 18.53 -22.04 3.07
CA THR A 101 17.31 -22.22 3.88
C THR A 101 16.57 -20.88 4.07
N ARG A 102 17.31 -19.80 4.35
CA ARG A 102 16.73 -18.46 4.47
C ARG A 102 16.13 -17.99 3.15
N ALA A 103 16.82 -18.21 2.03
CA ALA A 103 16.34 -17.85 0.70
C ALA A 103 15.02 -18.57 0.38
N LEU A 104 14.94 -19.89 0.59
CA LEU A 104 13.72 -20.67 0.39
C LEU A 104 12.54 -20.15 1.22
N LYS A 105 12.78 -19.78 2.49
CA LYS A 105 11.74 -19.22 3.35
C LYS A 105 11.22 -17.87 2.84
N GLU A 106 12.11 -17.00 2.36
CA GLU A 106 11.71 -15.70 1.80
C GLU A 106 11.02 -15.85 0.44
N ILE A 107 11.44 -16.79 -0.41
CA ILE A 107 10.76 -17.14 -1.67
C ILE A 107 9.29 -17.50 -1.41
N GLU A 108 9.02 -18.36 -0.42
CA GLU A 108 7.64 -18.76 -0.10
C GLU A 108 6.78 -17.61 0.43
N LYS A 109 7.37 -16.64 1.13
CA LYS A 109 6.66 -15.41 1.53
C LYS A 109 6.37 -14.51 0.34
N LEU A 110 7.35 -14.34 -0.56
CA LEU A 110 7.19 -13.52 -1.76
C LEU A 110 6.14 -14.12 -2.70
N LYS A 111 6.12 -15.44 -2.91
CA LYS A 111 5.07 -16.12 -3.69
C LYS A 111 3.68 -15.79 -3.15
N LYS A 112 3.46 -16.00 -1.85
CA LYS A 112 2.17 -15.69 -1.20
C LYS A 112 1.76 -14.21 -1.34
N THR A 113 2.74 -13.31 -1.30
CA THR A 113 2.53 -11.87 -1.46
C THR A 113 2.17 -11.53 -2.90
N ILE A 114 2.95 -12.00 -3.88
CA ILE A 114 2.70 -11.79 -5.31
C ILE A 114 1.32 -12.33 -5.69
N ASP A 115 0.98 -13.56 -5.26
CA ASP A 115 -0.34 -14.15 -5.51
C ASP A 115 -1.49 -13.32 -4.94
N GLU A 116 -1.30 -12.70 -3.76
CA GLU A 116 -2.28 -11.78 -3.19
C GLU A 116 -2.41 -10.51 -4.03
N LEU A 117 -1.29 -9.93 -4.47
CA LEU A 117 -1.29 -8.72 -5.30
C LEU A 117 -1.90 -8.97 -6.68
N ASP A 118 -1.69 -10.16 -7.25
CA ASP A 118 -2.31 -10.54 -8.53
C ASP A 118 -3.83 -10.68 -8.42
N ARG A 119 -4.32 -11.27 -7.31
CA ARG A 119 -5.76 -11.29 -7.00
C ARG A 119 -6.30 -9.88 -6.79
N TYR A 120 -5.60 -9.05 -6.00
CA TYR A 120 -6.00 -7.68 -5.73
C TYR A 120 -6.01 -6.81 -7.01
N GLU A 121 -5.06 -6.99 -7.90
CA GLU A 121 -5.09 -6.37 -9.23
C GLU A 121 -6.34 -6.79 -10.00
N ARG A 122 -6.50 -8.09 -10.24
CA ARG A 122 -7.54 -8.62 -11.13
C ARG A 122 -8.95 -8.37 -10.61
N ASP A 123 -9.17 -8.62 -9.33
CA ASP A 123 -10.51 -8.68 -8.74
C ASP A 123 -10.95 -7.31 -8.18
N THR A 124 -10.02 -6.36 -7.98
CA THR A 124 -10.32 -5.08 -7.31
C THR A 124 -9.84 -3.87 -8.11
N LEU A 125 -8.53 -3.71 -8.32
CA LEU A 125 -7.99 -2.47 -8.90
C LEU A 125 -8.22 -2.35 -10.41
N TYR A 126 -8.06 -3.42 -11.18
CA TYR A 126 -8.27 -3.41 -12.62
C TYR A 126 -9.72 -3.03 -13.01
N PRO A 127 -10.77 -3.61 -12.40
CA PRO A 127 -12.14 -3.18 -12.64
C PRO A 127 -12.41 -1.71 -12.29
N LEU A 128 -11.75 -1.15 -11.27
CA LEU A 128 -11.87 0.27 -10.91
C LEU A 128 -11.16 1.17 -11.91
N ALA A 129 -9.95 0.80 -12.32
CA ALA A 129 -9.16 1.52 -13.31
C ALA A 129 -9.87 1.58 -14.68
N THR A 130 -10.43 0.45 -15.14
CA THR A 130 -11.17 0.37 -16.40
C THR A 130 -12.44 1.23 -16.37
N ARG A 131 -13.16 1.24 -15.25
CA ARG A 131 -14.37 2.06 -15.09
C ARG A 131 -14.09 3.55 -14.95
N LYS A 132 -12.84 3.95 -14.65
CA LYS A 132 -12.45 5.33 -14.34
C LYS A 132 -13.39 5.98 -13.32
N VAL A 133 -13.56 5.30 -12.18
CA VAL A 133 -14.52 5.74 -11.15
C VAL A 133 -14.30 7.20 -10.80
N GLU A 134 -15.34 8.02 -10.94
CA GLU A 134 -15.30 9.44 -10.61
C GLU A 134 -15.86 9.68 -9.21
N ILE A 135 -15.39 10.75 -8.57
CA ILE A 135 -15.92 11.24 -7.29
C ILE A 135 -16.43 12.66 -7.47
N ASP A 136 -17.48 12.99 -6.73
CA ASP A 136 -17.97 14.36 -6.59
C ASP A 136 -17.72 14.79 -5.15
N LEU A 137 -17.00 15.89 -4.93
CA LEU A 137 -16.68 16.33 -3.58
C LEU A 137 -17.94 16.70 -2.77
N ASP A 138 -19.01 17.12 -3.45
CA ASP A 138 -20.27 17.54 -2.83
C ASP A 138 -21.09 16.34 -2.30
N ASP A 139 -20.91 15.14 -2.87
CA ASP A 139 -21.45 13.87 -2.34
C ASP A 139 -20.90 13.53 -0.94
N GLY A 140 -19.77 14.15 -0.58
CA GLY A 140 -19.07 13.93 0.68
C GLY A 140 -18.37 12.57 0.79
N VAL A 141 -17.56 12.42 1.85
CA VAL A 141 -16.65 11.26 1.98
C VAL A 141 -17.39 9.93 1.98
N LYS A 142 -18.54 9.81 2.66
CA LYS A 142 -19.23 8.52 2.82
C LYS A 142 -19.68 7.93 1.49
N VAL A 143 -20.33 8.73 0.66
CA VAL A 143 -20.84 8.29 -0.65
C VAL A 143 -19.68 7.94 -1.56
N ASN A 144 -18.66 8.79 -1.64
CA ASN A 144 -17.55 8.53 -2.53
C ASN A 144 -16.68 7.35 -2.09
N TYR A 145 -16.45 7.17 -0.78
CA TYR A 145 -15.64 6.06 -0.27
C TYR A 145 -16.26 4.70 -0.61
N ALA A 146 -17.58 4.60 -0.59
CA ALA A 146 -18.31 3.39 -0.95
C ALA A 146 -18.10 2.97 -2.42
N LYS A 147 -17.79 3.91 -3.32
CA LYS A 147 -17.53 3.63 -4.75
C LYS A 147 -16.31 2.72 -4.97
N PHE A 148 -15.42 2.60 -3.99
CA PHE A 148 -14.15 1.88 -4.11
C PHE A 148 -14.14 0.48 -3.49
N GLY A 149 -15.17 0.11 -2.72
CA GLY A 149 -15.30 -1.22 -2.12
C GLY A 149 -14.02 -1.70 -1.40
N ASP A 150 -13.58 -2.91 -1.72
CA ASP A 150 -12.39 -3.53 -1.11
C ASP A 150 -11.04 -2.93 -1.56
N ALA A 151 -11.03 -1.92 -2.44
CA ALA A 151 -9.79 -1.25 -2.82
C ALA A 151 -9.25 -0.35 -1.70
N LEU A 152 -10.14 0.20 -0.87
CA LEU A 152 -9.75 1.06 0.24
C LEU A 152 -9.74 0.30 1.57
N LYS A 153 -8.84 0.70 2.45
CA LYS A 153 -8.74 0.16 3.81
C LYS A 153 -10.08 0.28 4.54
N LYS A 154 -10.68 -0.83 4.98
CA LYS A 154 -11.99 -0.78 5.67
C LYS A 154 -12.02 0.23 6.84
N VAL A 155 -12.99 1.13 6.81
CA VAL A 155 -13.24 2.13 7.88
C VAL A 155 -14.64 1.89 8.45
N PRO A 156 -14.78 1.58 9.76
CA PRO A 156 -16.08 1.36 10.36
C PRO A 156 -17.02 2.56 10.19
N GLY A 157 -18.16 2.36 9.53
CA GLY A 157 -19.16 3.40 9.25
C GLY A 157 -19.01 4.10 7.89
N LEU A 158 -17.97 3.81 7.12
CA LEU A 158 -17.84 4.20 5.70
C LEU A 158 -17.90 3.00 4.77
N SER A 159 -17.26 1.90 5.15
CA SER A 159 -17.32 0.64 4.41
C SER A 159 -18.61 -0.09 4.78
N SER A 160 -19.42 -0.40 3.76
CA SER A 160 -20.57 -1.32 3.85
C SER A 160 -20.14 -2.77 3.96
#